data_AF-A0A3D4EJU9-F1
#
_entry.id   AF-A0A3D4EJU9-F1
#
_cell.length_a   1.000
_cell.length_b   1.000
_cell.length_c   1.000
_cell.angle_alpha   90.00
_cell.angle_beta   90.00
_cell.angle_gamma   90.00
#
_symmetry.space_group_name_H-M   'P 1'
#
loop_
_entity.id
_entity.type
_entity.pdbx_description
1 polymer ?
#
loop_
_entity_poly.entity_id
_entity_poly.type
_entity_poly.pdbx_seq_one_letter_code
_entity_poly.pdbx_strand_id
1 'polypeptide(L)'
;MVIIIIATALIYTLPYFEFITRLISEKTDSQSGKVRSSTIAYSINLFIETYGVGVGLGSHRGASFLTATLSTVGIIGTYLFFKFYRKIMLVVLALSKLNRNYMVVFYFGTVLLFAQILAIPDLSFTPFWMWIFTAILLFNSKQQYEANSTKI
;
A
#
# COMPACT_ATOMS: atom_id res chain seq x y z
N MET A 1 -0.60 48.77 2.01
CA MET A 1 -1.28 47.93 1.00
C MET A 1 -1.01 46.44 1.21
N VAL A 2 0.25 45.99 1.29
CA VAL A 2 0.61 44.56 1.53
C VAL A 2 0.01 44.00 2.84
N ILE A 3 0.07 44.74 3.95
CA ILE A 3 -0.49 44.32 5.24
C ILE A 3 -2.02 44.11 5.15
N ILE A 4 -2.72 44.95 4.39
CA ILE A 4 -4.17 44.84 4.19
C ILE A 4 -4.50 43.61 3.36
N ILE A 5 -3.70 43.31 2.33
CA ILE A 5 -3.88 42.12 1.48
C ILE A 5 -3.64 40.85 2.30
N ILE A 6 -2.59 40.81 3.13
CA ILE A 6 -2.29 39.67 4.02
C ILE A 6 -3.39 39.50 5.07
N ALA A 7 -3.82 40.59 5.70
CA ALA A 7 -4.91 40.55 6.69
C ALA A 7 -6.22 40.06 6.05
N THR A 8 -6.55 40.53 4.86
CA THR A 8 -7.72 40.07 4.10
C THR A 8 -7.60 38.58 3.75
N ALA A 9 -6.45 38.14 3.23
CA ALA A 9 -6.20 36.73 2.93
C ALA A 9 -6.29 35.84 4.17
N LEU A 10 -5.79 36.30 5.32
CA LEU A 10 -5.87 35.56 6.59
C LEU A 10 -7.32 35.45 7.08
N ILE A 11 -8.08 36.54 7.04
CA ILE A 11 -9.50 36.59 7.44
C ILE A 11 -10.33 35.65 6.56
N TYR A 12 -10.06 35.60 5.25
CA TYR A 12 -10.77 34.69 4.36
C TYR A 12 -10.36 33.23 4.51
N THR A 13 -9.13 32.92 4.95
CA THR A 13 -8.62 31.54 5.06
C THR A 13 -8.91 30.88 6.42
N LEU A 14 -9.02 31.67 7.50
CA LEU A 14 -9.30 31.19 8.86
C LEU A 14 -10.57 30.30 8.97
N PRO A 15 -11.74 30.69 8.42
CA PRO A 15 -12.96 29.87 8.51
C PRO A 15 -12.83 28.53 7.78
N TYR A 16 -12.09 28.48 6.66
CA TYR A 16 -11.82 27.22 5.95
C TYR A 16 -10.89 26.32 6.75
N PHE A 17 -9.91 26.88 7.45
CA PHE A 17 -9.02 26.12 8.31
C PHE A 17 -9.78 25.48 9.50
N GLU A 18 -10.67 26.23 10.14
CA GLU A 18 -11.53 25.70 11.20
C GLU A 18 -12.48 24.61 10.67
N PHE A 19 -13.09 24.84 9.50
CA PHE A 19 -13.95 23.85 8.86
C PHE A 19 -13.21 22.55 8.54
N ILE A 20 -12.02 22.64 7.94
CA ILE A 20 -11.17 21.47 7.64
C ILE A 20 -10.77 20.75 8.93
N THR A 21 -10.33 21.49 9.96
CA THR A 21 -9.91 20.91 11.24
C THR A 21 -11.07 20.18 11.91
N ARG A 22 -12.27 20.79 11.90
CA ARG A 22 -13.49 20.18 12.41
C ARG A 22 -13.86 18.90 11.66
N LEU A 23 -13.84 18.93 10.33
CA LEU A 23 -14.12 17.74 9.51
C LEU A 23 -13.13 16.60 9.79
N ILE A 24 -11.83 16.90 9.94
CA ILE A 24 -10.81 15.90 10.27
C ILE A 24 -11.04 15.33 11.68
N SER A 25 -11.35 16.18 12.65
CA SER A 25 -11.63 15.76 14.03
C SER A 25 -12.88 14.88 14.10
N GLU A 26 -13.99 15.31 13.50
CA GLU A 26 -15.25 14.54 13.45
C GLU A 26 -15.06 13.19 12.74
N LYS A 27 -14.24 13.13 11.68
CA LYS A 27 -13.94 11.87 11.00
C LYS A 27 -13.11 10.92 11.86
N THR A 28 -12.13 11.45 12.59
CA THR A 28 -11.27 10.68 13.49
C THR A 28 -12.06 10.13 14.68
N ASP A 29 -12.96 10.95 15.23
CA ASP A 29 -13.85 10.57 16.34
C ASP A 29 -15.02 9.67 15.95
N SER A 30 -15.27 9.51 14.64
CA SER A 30 -16.28 8.60 14.14
C SER A 30 -16.02 7.17 14.66
N GLN A 31 -17.09 6.40 14.85
CA GLN A 31 -17.02 5.01 15.28
C GLN A 31 -16.06 4.18 14.40
N SER A 32 -16.06 4.40 13.09
CA SER A 32 -15.14 3.75 12.16
C SER A 32 -13.67 4.13 12.36
N GLY A 33 -13.38 5.37 12.76
CA GLY A 33 -12.03 5.84 13.07
C GLY A 33 -11.49 5.21 14.35
N LYS A 34 -12.31 5.19 15.40
CA LYS A 34 -11.97 4.57 16.70
C LYS A 34 -11.71 3.07 16.58
N VAL A 35 -12.54 2.35 15.81
CA VAL A 35 -12.33 0.93 15.52
C VAL A 35 -11.00 0.72 14.79
N ARG A 36 -10.69 1.50 13.75
CA ARG A 36 -9.41 1.38 13.03
C ARG A 36 -8.20 1.63 13.94
N SER A 37 -8.21 2.70 14.73
CA SER A 37 -7.11 3.04 15.62
C SER A 37 -6.90 1.98 16.71
N SER A 38 -7.99 1.46 17.31
CA SER A 38 -7.91 0.38 18.29
C SER A 38 -7.43 -0.94 17.67
N THR A 39 -7.88 -1.29 16.46
CA THR A 39 -7.38 -2.46 15.73
C THR A 39 -5.90 -2.35 15.40
N ILE A 40 -5.40 -1.16 15.05
CA ILE A 40 -3.95 -0.93 14.83
C ILE A 40 -3.18 -1.19 16.13
N ALA A 41 -3.61 -0.62 17.26
CA ALA A 41 -2.98 -0.83 18.56
C ALA A 41 -2.99 -2.32 18.95
N TYR A 42 -4.12 -2.99 18.75
CA TYR A 42 -4.24 -4.43 19.01
C TYR A 42 -3.33 -5.28 18.12
N SER A 43 -3.17 -4.91 16.85
CA SER A 43 -2.20 -5.56 15.94
C SER A 43 -0.77 -5.50 16.50
N ILE A 44 -0.37 -4.36 17.05
CA ILE A 44 0.97 -4.16 17.62
C ILE A 44 1.14 -5.01 18.88
N ASN A 45 0.12 -5.06 19.75
CA ASN A 45 0.15 -5.92 20.94
C ASN A 45 0.30 -7.40 20.54
N LEU A 46 -0.49 -7.89 19.58
CA LEU A 46 -0.36 -9.26 19.07
C LEU A 46 1.04 -9.58 18.55
N PHE A 47 1.65 -8.63 17.84
CA PHE A 47 3.01 -8.80 17.34
C PHE A 47 4.02 -8.96 18.49
N ILE A 48 3.88 -8.15 19.55
CA ILE A 48 4.74 -8.21 20.74
C ILE A 48 4.51 -9.51 21.51
N GLU A 49 3.25 -9.88 21.75
CA GLU A 49 2.87 -11.09 22.50
C GLU A 49 3.30 -12.39 21.79
N THR A 50 3.41 -12.37 20.46
CA THR A 50 3.91 -13.50 19.66
C THR A 50 5.42 -13.48 19.44
N TYR A 51 6.15 -12.63 20.16
CA TYR A 51 7.62 -12.47 20.00
C TYR A 51 8.04 -12.20 18.54
N GLY A 52 7.17 -11.58 17.76
CA GLY A 52 7.40 -11.26 16.35
C GLY A 52 7.25 -12.42 15.37
N VAL A 53 6.75 -13.58 15.79
CA VAL A 53 6.41 -14.72 14.93
C VAL A 53 5.07 -14.51 14.20
N GLY A 54 4.13 -13.82 14.86
CA GLY A 54 2.77 -13.63 14.38
C GLY A 54 1.79 -14.74 14.81
N VAL A 55 0.50 -14.42 14.82
CA VAL A 55 -0.59 -15.32 15.26
C VAL A 55 -1.16 -16.23 14.16
N GLY A 56 -0.59 -16.20 12.96
CA GLY A 56 -1.09 -16.92 11.79
C GLY A 56 -1.99 -16.08 10.88
N LEU A 57 -1.99 -16.43 9.58
CA LEU A 57 -2.84 -15.81 8.57
C LEU A 57 -4.31 -16.12 8.83
N GLY A 58 -5.17 -15.10 8.79
CA GLY A 58 -6.60 -15.22 9.05
C GLY A 58 -7.01 -15.12 10.52
N SER A 59 -6.08 -15.28 11.46
CA SER A 59 -6.33 -15.16 12.92
C SER A 59 -6.64 -13.72 13.35
N HIS A 60 -6.14 -12.74 12.60
CA HIS A 60 -6.34 -11.32 12.90
C HIS A 60 -6.45 -10.52 11.60
N ARG A 61 -7.41 -9.60 11.53
CA ARG A 61 -7.57 -8.66 10.42
C ARG A 61 -7.23 -7.26 10.91
N GLY A 62 -6.02 -6.80 10.58
CA GLY A 62 -5.58 -5.46 10.95
C GLY A 62 -6.35 -4.36 10.23
N ALA A 63 -5.98 -3.11 10.51
CA ALA A 63 -6.51 -1.92 9.83
C ALA A 63 -5.49 -1.26 8.87
N SER A 64 -4.21 -1.66 8.92
CA SER A 64 -3.16 -1.29 7.96
C SER A 64 -2.40 -2.53 7.52
N PHE A 65 -2.01 -2.61 6.24
CA PHE A 65 -1.34 -3.79 5.70
C PHE A 65 -0.04 -4.13 6.46
N LEU A 66 0.70 -3.11 6.89
CA LEU A 66 1.95 -3.31 7.61
C LEU A 66 1.72 -3.94 8.99
N THR A 67 0.79 -3.42 9.78
CA THR A 67 0.49 -3.95 11.12
C THR A 67 -0.26 -5.28 11.04
N ALA A 68 -1.09 -5.47 10.02
CA ALA A 68 -1.75 -6.74 9.74
C ALA A 68 -0.73 -7.84 9.40
N THR A 69 0.22 -7.60 8.49
CA THR A 69 1.22 -8.60 8.13
C THR A 69 2.19 -8.91 9.26
N LEU A 70 2.61 -7.89 10.03
CA LEU A 70 3.44 -8.10 11.22
C LEU A 70 2.72 -8.96 12.28
N SER A 71 1.47 -8.63 12.61
CA SER A 71 0.70 -9.39 13.61
C SER A 71 0.36 -10.81 13.17
N THR A 72 0.19 -11.08 11.87
CA THR A 72 -0.24 -12.40 11.37
C THR A 72 0.91 -13.30 10.93
N VAL A 73 1.83 -12.81 10.10
CA VAL A 73 2.94 -13.60 9.51
C VAL A 73 4.29 -13.32 10.16
N GLY A 74 4.33 -12.34 11.07
CA GLY A 74 5.54 -11.98 11.79
C GLY A 74 6.56 -11.23 10.94
N ILE A 75 7.70 -10.95 11.56
CA ILE A 75 8.76 -10.14 10.94
C ILE A 75 9.38 -10.82 9.72
N ILE A 76 9.53 -12.14 9.77
CA ILE A 76 10.12 -12.94 8.68
C ILE A 76 9.19 -12.93 7.47
N GLY A 77 7.89 -13.21 7.69
CA GLY A 77 6.88 -13.21 6.63
C GLY A 77 6.75 -11.84 5.97
N THR A 78 6.63 -10.78 6.77
CA THR A 78 6.58 -9.40 6.29
C THR A 78 7.82 -9.06 5.46
N TYR A 79 9.02 -9.40 5.95
CA TYR A 79 10.27 -9.13 5.23
C TYR A 79 10.35 -9.86 3.87
N LEU A 80 10.01 -11.16 3.85
CA LEU A 80 10.00 -11.95 2.62
C LEU A 80 9.00 -11.41 1.61
N PHE A 81 7.81 -10.98 2.07
CA PHE A 81 6.81 -10.37 1.22
C PHE A 81 7.31 -9.09 0.55
N PHE A 82 7.91 -8.16 1.31
CA PHE A 82 8.45 -6.92 0.71
C PHE A 82 9.62 -7.19 -0.23
N LYS A 83 10.45 -8.20 0.04
CA LYS A 83 11.49 -8.64 -0.91
C LYS A 83 10.89 -9.17 -2.20
N PHE A 84 9.88 -10.03 -2.10
CA PHE A 84 9.18 -10.60 -3.25
C PHE A 84 8.53 -9.50 -4.09
N TYR A 85 7.80 -8.60 -3.45
CA TYR A 85 7.19 -7.44 -4.10
C TYR A 85 8.21 -6.57 -4.82
N ARG A 86 9.33 -6.23 -4.16
CA ARG A 86 10.43 -5.48 -4.76
C ARG A 86 11.02 -6.19 -5.98
N LYS A 87 11.18 -7.51 -5.92
CA LYS A 87 11.69 -8.30 -7.05
C LYS A 87 10.77 -8.21 -8.26
N ILE A 88 9.44 -8.32 -8.07
CA ILE A 88 8.47 -8.13 -9.16
C ILE A 88 8.59 -6.72 -9.74
N MET A 89 8.65 -5.70 -8.88
CA MET A 89 8.79 -4.31 -9.34
C MET A 89 10.03 -4.09 -10.21
N LEU A 90 11.18 -4.64 -9.79
CA LEU A 90 12.42 -4.57 -10.57
C LEU A 90 12.30 -5.28 -11.92
N VAL A 91 11.61 -6.43 -11.97
CA VAL A 91 11.34 -7.13 -13.23
C VAL A 91 10.48 -6.27 -14.14
N VAL A 92 9.37 -5.72 -13.65
CA VAL A 92 8.49 -4.85 -14.46
C VAL A 92 9.23 -3.59 -14.94
N LEU A 93 10.07 -2.99 -14.11
CA LEU A 93 10.96 -1.89 -14.50
C LEU A 93 11.90 -2.29 -15.64
N ALA A 94 12.54 -3.46 -15.56
CA ALA A 94 13.41 -3.97 -16.62
C ALA A 94 12.63 -4.22 -17.93
N LEU A 95 11.41 -4.77 -17.84
CA LEU A 95 10.52 -4.95 -18.98
C LEU A 95 10.10 -3.60 -19.59
N SER A 96 9.83 -2.61 -18.75
CA SER A 96 9.42 -1.27 -19.20
C SER A 96 10.48 -0.52 -20.00
N LYS A 97 11.75 -0.91 -19.89
CA LYS A 97 12.84 -0.42 -20.75
C LYS A 97 12.73 -0.94 -22.19
N LEU A 98 12.18 -2.14 -22.37
CA LEU A 98 11.95 -2.72 -23.69
C LEU A 98 10.68 -2.13 -24.33
N ASN A 99 9.59 -2.06 -23.56
CA ASN A 99 8.35 -1.44 -23.99
C ASN A 99 7.77 -0.56 -22.89
N ARG A 100 7.66 0.74 -23.18
CA ARG A 100 7.17 1.76 -22.25
C ARG A 100 5.76 1.46 -21.72
N ASN A 101 4.93 0.73 -22.47
CA ASN A 101 3.57 0.39 -22.06
C ASN A 101 3.53 -0.46 -20.79
N TYR A 102 4.56 -1.27 -20.52
CA TYR A 102 4.62 -2.07 -19.29
C TYR A 102 4.78 -1.22 -18.02
N MET A 103 5.10 0.06 -18.15
CA MET A 103 5.16 1.01 -17.02
C MET A 103 3.79 1.15 -16.33
N VAL A 104 2.68 0.90 -17.03
CA VAL A 104 1.33 0.86 -16.43
C VAL A 104 1.24 -0.19 -15.32
N VAL A 105 1.85 -1.37 -15.51
CA VAL A 105 1.86 -2.43 -14.51
C VAL A 105 2.68 -2.03 -13.28
N PHE A 106 3.76 -1.27 -13.47
CA PHE A 106 4.57 -0.74 -12.37
C PHE A 106 3.79 0.27 -11.53
N TYR A 107 3.12 1.22 -12.20
CA TYR A 107 2.30 2.22 -11.53
C TYR A 107 1.12 1.58 -10.80
N PHE A 108 0.42 0.65 -11.45
CA PHE A 108 -0.71 -0.05 -10.86
C PHE A 108 -0.31 -0.77 -9.57
N GLY A 109 0.78 -1.55 -9.59
CA GLY A 109 1.24 -2.21 -8.38
C GLY A 109 1.61 -1.21 -7.28
N THR A 110 2.34 -0.14 -7.61
CA THR A 110 2.74 0.88 -6.63
C THR A 110 1.52 1.51 -5.94
N VAL A 111 0.54 1.97 -6.73
CA VAL A 111 -0.72 2.52 -6.21
C VAL A 111 -1.44 1.50 -5.34
N LEU A 112 -1.46 0.24 -5.77
CA LEU A 112 -2.14 -0.84 -5.06
C LEU A 112 -1.47 -1.15 -3.71
N LEU A 113 -0.14 -1.14 -3.60
CA LEU A 113 0.56 -1.28 -2.32
C LEU A 113 0.28 -0.10 -1.38
N PHE A 114 0.32 1.13 -1.88
CA PHE A 114 -0.04 2.31 -1.07
C PHE A 114 -1.49 2.25 -0.59
N ALA A 115 -2.42 1.87 -1.47
CA ALA A 115 -3.82 1.66 -1.11
C ALA A 115 -3.98 0.59 -0.02
N GLN A 116 -3.17 -0.48 -0.07
CA GLN A 116 -3.21 -1.53 0.95
C GLN A 116 -2.69 -1.03 2.31
N ILE A 117 -1.58 -0.29 2.31
CA ILE A 117 -1.01 0.29 3.54
C ILE A 117 -1.99 1.27 4.19
N LEU A 118 -2.73 2.06 3.40
CA LEU A 118 -3.56 3.15 3.89
C LEU A 118 -5.04 2.77 4.14
N ALA A 119 -5.63 1.91 3.32
CA ALA A 119 -7.09 1.74 3.28
C ALA A 119 -7.58 0.30 3.50
N ILE A 120 -6.89 -0.70 2.94
CA ILE A 120 -7.36 -2.10 2.94
C ILE A 120 -6.19 -3.02 3.29
N PRO A 121 -6.20 -3.72 4.44
CA PRO A 121 -5.03 -4.47 4.90
C PRO A 121 -5.19 -5.97 4.68
N ASP A 122 -5.26 -6.41 3.41
CA ASP A 122 -5.59 -7.79 3.11
C ASP A 122 -4.61 -8.44 2.13
N LEU A 123 -3.84 -9.39 2.65
CA LEU A 123 -2.91 -10.19 1.84
C LEU A 123 -3.65 -11.07 0.82
N SER A 124 -4.90 -11.42 1.09
CA SER A 124 -5.73 -12.25 0.21
C SER A 124 -6.49 -11.42 -0.83
N PHE A 125 -6.21 -10.11 -0.92
CA PHE A 125 -6.93 -9.22 -1.82
C PHE A 125 -6.73 -9.60 -3.30
N THR A 126 -7.80 -10.01 -3.97
CA THR A 126 -7.75 -10.55 -5.34
C THR A 126 -7.03 -9.65 -6.35
N PRO A 127 -7.25 -8.32 -6.39
CA PRO A 127 -6.50 -7.45 -7.29
C PRO A 127 -4.98 -7.48 -7.08
N PHE A 128 -4.51 -7.76 -5.87
CA PHE A 128 -3.09 -7.90 -5.55
C PHE A 128 -2.49 -9.10 -6.30
N TRP A 129 -3.19 -10.25 -6.25
CA TRP A 129 -2.77 -11.48 -6.93
C TRP A 129 -2.90 -11.40 -8.46
N MET A 130 -3.95 -10.74 -8.96
CA MET A 130 -4.12 -10.49 -10.40
C MET A 130 -2.97 -9.64 -10.97
N TRP A 131 -2.52 -8.63 -10.22
CA TRP A 131 -1.37 -7.82 -10.62
C TRP A 131 -0.07 -8.65 -10.71
N ILE A 132 0.20 -9.49 -9.71
CA ILE A 132 1.36 -10.40 -9.73
C ILE A 132 1.31 -11.30 -10.96
N PHE A 133 0.14 -11.91 -11.23
CA PHE A 133 -0.03 -12.80 -12.37
C PHE A 133 0.24 -12.09 -13.70
N THR A 134 -0.26 -10.87 -13.86
CA THR A 134 -0.01 -10.03 -15.04
C THR A 134 1.48 -9.76 -15.22
N ALA A 135 2.21 -9.42 -14.15
CA ALA A 135 3.65 -9.18 -14.20
C ALA A 135 4.45 -10.42 -14.63
N ILE A 136 4.04 -11.61 -14.17
CA ILE A 136 4.65 -12.89 -14.55
C ILE A 136 4.38 -13.22 -16.03
N LEU A 137 3.15 -13.01 -16.52
CA LEU A 137 2.82 -13.22 -17.93
C LEU A 137 3.67 -12.35 -18.86
N LEU A 138 3.90 -11.09 -18.50
CA LEU A 138 4.76 -10.18 -19.26
C LEU A 138 6.23 -10.62 -19.26
N PHE A 139 6.71 -11.20 -18.16
CA PHE A 139 8.05 -11.74 -18.09
C PHE A 139 8.21 -12.98 -18.99
N ASN A 140 7.23 -13.88 -18.96
CA ASN A 140 7.24 -15.09 -19.78
C ASN A 140 7.12 -14.78 -21.28
N SER A 141 6.28 -13.82 -21.67
CA SER A 141 6.15 -13.43 -23.08
C SER A 141 7.45 -12.87 -23.65
N LYS A 142 8.22 -12.12 -22.84
CA LYS A 142 9.57 -11.67 -23.22
C LYS A 142 10.51 -12.85 -23.46
N GLN A 143 10.58 -13.82 -22.53
CA GLN A 143 11.46 -14.99 -22.71
C GLN A 143 11.13 -15.79 -23.97
N GLN A 144 9.83 -15.95 -24.27
CA GLN A 144 9.40 -16.63 -25.49
C GLN A 144 9.82 -15.90 -26.76
N TYR A 145 9.73 -14.57 -26.77
CA TYR A 145 10.21 -13.76 -27.90
C TYR A 145 11.73 -13.92 -28.12
N GLU A 146 12.52 -13.84 -27.05
CA GLU A 146 13.99 -13.99 -27.12
C GLU A 146 14.41 -15.41 -27.54
N ALA A 147 13.70 -16.45 -27.10
CA ALA A 147 14.01 -17.83 -27.50
C ALA A 147 13.70 -18.13 -28.98
N ASN A 148 12.68 -17.47 -29.53
CA ASN A 148 12.28 -17.66 -30.92
C ASN A 148 13.18 -16.90 -31.90
N SER A 149 13.76 -15.75 -31.51
CA SER A 149 14.67 -14.98 -32.36
C SER A 149 16.05 -15.64 -32.53
N THR A 150 16.49 -16.48 -31.59
CA THR A 150 17.76 -17.23 -31.68
C THR A 150 17.70 -18.49 -32.56
N LYS A 151 16.51 -18.90 -33.02
CA LYS A 151 16.31 -20.09 -33.86
C LYS A 151 16.27 -19.79 -35.37
N ILE A 152 16.41 -18.51 -35.75
CA ILE A 152 16.45 -18.02 -37.13
C ILE A 152 17.90 -17.64 -37.43
#